data_AF-A0A6A0GZQ4-F1
#
_entry.id   AF-A0A6A0GZQ4-F1
#
_cell.length_a   1.000
_cell.length_b   1.000
_cell.length_c   1.000
_cell.angle_alpha   90.00
_cell.angle_beta   90.00
_cell.angle_gamma   90.00
#
_symmetry.space_group_name_H-M   'P 1'
#
loop_
_entity.id
_entity.type
_entity.pdbx_description
1 polymer ?
#
loop_
_entity_poly.entity_id
_entity_poly.type
_entity_poly.pdbx_seq_one_letter_code
_entity_poly.pdbx_strand_id
1 'polypeptide(L)'
;MAAVEALSELSLFFPENSMKARRNLRGQIEQRSVSINQEFVAALKLVKDAVDAIYDDVKIINSQCTEMKAKLQAAKAETKHLTEQTAKLHKQRTTLAMQQQVAAACARAFLLTPAEVALLQSSSPRIGPEFFAALDKTLAIKNNTKHLLQVKR
;
A
#
# COMPACT_ATOMS: atom_id res chain seq x y z
N MET A 1 -51.94 41.98 -30.13
CA MET A 1 -52.91 42.08 -29.01
C MET A 1 -52.23 42.49 -27.71
N ALA A 2 -51.24 41.75 -27.21
CA ALA A 2 -50.56 42.04 -25.93
C ALA A 2 -50.02 43.49 -25.75
N ALA A 3 -49.47 44.11 -26.81
CA ALA A 3 -48.97 45.48 -26.71
C ALA A 3 -50.09 46.53 -26.55
N VAL A 4 -51.25 46.31 -27.19
CA VAL A 4 -52.41 47.23 -27.12
C VAL A 4 -53.08 47.12 -25.76
N GLU A 5 -53.18 45.92 -25.19
CA GLU A 5 -53.65 45.69 -23.83
C GLU A 5 -52.72 46.33 -22.79
N ALA A 6 -51.40 46.15 -22.92
CA ALA A 6 -50.43 46.79 -22.05
C ALA A 6 -50.50 48.33 -22.11
N LEU A 7 -50.75 48.91 -23.29
CA LEU A 7 -50.95 50.36 -23.48
C LEU A 7 -52.28 50.83 -22.88
N SER A 8 -53.34 50.02 -22.99
CA SER A 8 -54.65 50.30 -22.40
C SER A 8 -54.59 50.28 -20.88
N GLU A 9 -53.90 49.32 -20.28
CA GLU A 9 -53.65 49.28 -18.83
C GLU A 9 -52.83 50.48 -18.37
N LEU A 10 -51.77 50.84 -19.10
CA LEU A 10 -50.95 52.02 -18.78
C LEU A 10 -51.78 53.31 -18.78
N SER A 11 -52.77 53.41 -19.67
CA SER A 11 -53.69 54.56 -19.73
C SER A 11 -54.63 54.66 -18.52
N LEU A 12 -54.90 53.55 -17.82
CA LEU A 12 -55.72 53.55 -16.59
C LEU A 12 -54.93 54.08 -15.38
N PHE A 13 -53.62 53.81 -15.34
CA PHE A 13 -52.74 54.24 -14.25
C PHE A 13 -52.18 55.66 -14.43
N PHE A 14 -52.11 56.16 -15.66
CA PHE A 14 -51.59 57.50 -15.99
C PHE A 14 -52.62 58.33 -16.77
N PRO A 15 -53.70 58.81 -16.12
CA PRO A 15 -54.78 59.55 -16.78
C PRO A 15 -54.32 60.93 -17.29
N GLU A 16 -53.29 61.52 -16.69
CA GLU A 16 -52.69 62.78 -17.14
C GLU A 16 -51.32 62.58 -17.79
N ASN A 17 -51.23 62.88 -19.08
CA ASN A 17 -50.01 62.79 -19.86
C ASN A 17 -49.10 64.02 -19.70
N SER A 18 -48.76 64.37 -18.45
CA SER A 18 -47.90 65.52 -18.13
C SER A 18 -46.41 65.16 -18.17
N MET A 19 -45.54 66.16 -18.39
CA MET A 19 -44.09 65.96 -18.34
C MET A 19 -43.60 65.41 -16.99
N LYS A 20 -44.29 65.76 -15.89
CA LYS A 20 -44.01 65.25 -14.54
C LYS A 20 -44.37 63.77 -14.41
N ALA A 21 -45.54 63.36 -14.93
CA ALA A 21 -45.97 61.96 -14.92
C ALA A 21 -45.00 61.05 -15.71
N ARG A 22 -44.56 61.47 -16.90
CA ARG A 22 -43.57 60.72 -17.71
C ARG A 22 -42.22 60.58 -16.99
N ARG A 23 -41.72 61.65 -16.36
CA ARG A 23 -40.47 61.61 -15.59
C ARG A 23 -40.57 60.66 -14.40
N ASN A 24 -41.69 60.68 -13.68
CA ASN A 24 -41.93 59.79 -12.55
C ASN A 24 -42.01 58.31 -12.98
N LEU A 25 -42.73 57.99 -14.06
CA LEU A 25 -42.81 56.63 -14.60
C LEU A 25 -41.44 56.13 -15.03
N ARG A 26 -40.65 56.95 -15.74
CA ARG A 26 -39.27 56.60 -16.12
C ARG A 26 -38.42 56.28 -14.88
N GLY A 27 -38.48 57.12 -13.85
CA GLY A 27 -37.74 56.89 -12.60
C GLY A 27 -38.17 55.60 -11.89
N GLN A 28 -39.46 55.27 -11.88
CA GLN A 28 -39.97 54.02 -11.30
C GLN A 28 -39.52 52.79 -12.11
N ILE A 29 -39.54 52.86 -13.44
CA ILE A 29 -39.05 51.78 -14.31
C ILE A 29 -37.55 51.57 -14.10
N GLU A 30 -36.76 52.65 -14.06
CA GLU A 30 -35.32 52.60 -13.80
C GLU A 30 -35.04 51.99 -12.42
N GLN A 31 -35.74 52.42 -11.38
CA GLN A 31 -35.59 51.88 -10.02
C GLN A 31 -35.96 50.39 -9.96
N ARG A 32 -37.06 49.99 -10.60
CA ARG A 32 -37.48 48.58 -10.65
C ARG A 32 -36.47 47.72 -11.41
N SER A 33 -35.93 48.23 -12.52
CA SER A 33 -34.88 47.55 -13.29
C SER A 33 -33.62 47.33 -12.44
N VAL A 34 -33.19 48.34 -11.68
CA VAL A 34 -32.06 48.22 -10.76
C VAL A 34 -32.34 47.17 -9.67
N SER A 35 -33.53 47.18 -9.06
CA SER A 35 -33.92 46.19 -8.04
C SER A 35 -33.84 44.76 -8.58
N ILE A 36 -34.42 44.51 -9.76
CA ILE A 36 -34.41 43.18 -10.39
C ILE A 36 -32.98 42.73 -10.68
N ASN A 37 -32.12 43.62 -11.19
CA ASN A 37 -30.73 43.29 -11.45
C ASN A 37 -29.95 42.97 -10.16
N GLN A 38 -30.22 43.68 -9.06
CA GLN A 38 -29.62 43.39 -7.76
C GLN A 38 -30.04 42.02 -7.22
N GLU A 39 -31.32 41.69 -7.33
CA GLU A 39 -31.85 40.37 -6.96
C GLU A 39 -31.21 39.25 -7.81
N PHE A 40 -31.08 39.47 -9.12
CA PHE A 40 -30.45 38.53 -10.03
C PHE A 40 -28.97 38.29 -9.69
N VAL A 41 -28.21 39.36 -9.43
CA VAL A 41 -26.81 39.25 -9.00
C VAL A 41 -26.69 38.53 -7.67
N ALA A 42 -27.58 38.81 -6.71
CA ALA A 42 -27.58 38.12 -5.42
C ALA A 42 -27.84 36.62 -5.58
N ALA A 43 -28.82 36.24 -6.41
CA ALA A 43 -29.12 34.84 -6.70
C ALA A 43 -27.96 34.12 -7.40
N LEU A 44 -27.35 34.75 -8.41
CA LEU A 44 -26.18 34.20 -9.11
C LEU A 44 -24.96 34.05 -8.20
N LYS A 45 -24.79 34.96 -7.24
CA LYS A 45 -23.69 34.87 -6.28
C LYS A 45 -23.80 33.58 -5.44
N LEU A 46 -25.00 33.21 -4.99
CA LEU A 46 -25.20 31.96 -4.25
C LEU A 46 -24.80 30.73 -5.09
N VAL A 47 -25.17 30.73 -6.37
CA VAL A 47 -24.81 29.64 -7.29
C VAL A 47 -23.29 29.59 -7.51
N LYS A 48 -22.66 30.74 -7.76
CA LYS A 48 -21.20 30.85 -7.91
C LYS A 48 -20.48 30.33 -6.67
N ASP A 49 -20.90 30.76 -5.48
CA ASP A 49 -20.23 30.37 -4.24
C ASP A 49 -20.37 28.86 -3.98
N ALA A 50 -21.50 28.24 -4.35
CA ALA A 50 -21.67 26.79 -4.30
C ALA A 50 -20.77 26.05 -5.31
N VAL A 51 -20.62 26.59 -6.53
CA VAL A 51 -19.73 26.01 -7.55
C VAL A 51 -18.27 26.11 -7.13
N ASP A 52 -17.86 27.24 -6.55
CA ASP A 52 -16.49 27.43 -6.05
C ASP A 52 -16.17 26.47 -4.90
N ALA A 53 -17.13 26.26 -3.97
CA ALA A 53 -16.96 25.27 -2.90
C ALA A 53 -16.75 23.85 -3.46
N ILE A 54 -17.56 23.45 -4.45
CA ILE A 54 -17.39 22.15 -5.13
C ILE A 54 -16.04 22.06 -5.83
N TYR A 55 -15.60 23.14 -6.48
CA TYR A 55 -14.31 23.18 -7.14
C TYR A 55 -13.16 22.97 -6.15
N ASP A 56 -13.20 23.65 -5.00
CA ASP A 56 -12.21 23.50 -3.95
C ASP A 56 -12.20 22.09 -3.36
N ASP A 57 -13.38 21.49 -3.12
CA ASP A 57 -13.50 20.11 -2.65
C ASP A 57 -12.89 19.12 -3.64
N VAL A 58 -13.18 19.26 -4.94
CA VAL A 58 -12.60 18.41 -6.00
C VAL A 58 -11.08 18.56 -6.03
N LYS A 59 -10.56 19.77 -5.86
CA LYS A 59 -9.12 20.04 -5.82
C LYS A 59 -8.44 19.36 -4.63
N ILE A 60 -9.08 19.38 -3.46
CA ILE A 60 -8.62 18.67 -2.25
C ILE A 60 -8.63 17.16 -2.49
N ILE A 61 -9.73 16.61 -3.01
CA ILE A 61 -9.84 15.17 -3.30
C ILE A 61 -8.76 14.73 -4.28
N ASN A 62 -8.51 15.52 -5.32
CA ASN A 62 -7.49 15.20 -6.32
C ASN A 62 -6.06 15.19 -5.73
N SER A 63 -5.75 16.15 -4.85
CA SER A 63 -4.45 16.20 -4.20
C SER A 63 -4.25 15.02 -3.24
N GLN A 64 -5.27 14.69 -2.44
CA GLN A 64 -5.26 13.55 -1.53
C GLN A 64 -5.17 12.21 -2.28
N CYS A 65 -5.91 12.04 -3.38
CA CYS A 65 -5.83 10.85 -4.22
C CYS A 65 -4.41 10.68 -4.82
N THR A 66 -3.78 11.79 -5.22
CA THR A 66 -2.40 11.77 -5.75
C THR A 66 -1.40 11.37 -4.67
N GLU A 67 -1.52 11.92 -3.48
CA GLU A 67 -0.67 11.58 -2.34
C GLU A 67 -0.85 10.11 -1.92
N MET A 68 -2.10 9.65 -1.83
CA MET A 68 -2.42 8.27 -1.48
C MET A 68 -1.87 7.30 -2.53
N LYS A 69 -1.97 7.63 -3.82
CA LYS A 69 -1.38 6.85 -4.91
C LYS A 69 0.13 6.77 -4.77
N ALA A 70 0.81 7.87 -4.44
CA ALA A 70 2.25 7.88 -4.23
C ALA A 70 2.67 6.99 -3.04
N LYS A 71 1.97 7.11 -1.89
CA LYS A 71 2.20 6.24 -0.71
C LYS A 71 1.99 4.77 -1.03
N LEU A 72 0.92 4.43 -1.77
CA LEU A 72 0.64 3.06 -2.18
C LEU A 72 1.75 2.50 -3.09
N GLN A 73 2.26 3.28 -4.04
CA GLN A 73 3.36 2.83 -4.90
C GLN A 73 4.65 2.62 -4.12
N ALA A 74 4.96 3.51 -3.16
CA ALA A 74 6.12 3.36 -2.28
C ALA A 74 6.01 2.08 -1.43
N ALA A 75 4.88 1.87 -0.76
CA ALA A 75 4.65 0.67 0.05
C ALA A 75 4.70 -0.61 -0.79
N LYS A 76 4.18 -0.59 -2.02
CA LYS A 76 4.27 -1.71 -2.96
C LYS A 76 5.73 -2.03 -3.34
N ALA A 77 6.53 -1.02 -3.62
CA ALA A 77 7.95 -1.18 -3.95
C ALA A 77 8.74 -1.76 -2.77
N GLU A 78 8.50 -1.23 -1.57
CA GLU A 78 9.13 -1.73 -0.33
C GLU A 78 8.73 -3.18 -0.03
N THR A 79 7.44 -3.50 -0.12
CA THR A 79 6.93 -4.87 0.09
C THR A 79 7.54 -5.85 -0.91
N LYS A 80 7.66 -5.45 -2.18
CA LYS A 80 8.32 -6.26 -3.22
C LYS A 80 9.76 -6.56 -2.84
N HIS A 81 10.51 -5.53 -2.44
CA HIS A 81 11.90 -5.69 -2.02
C HIS A 81 12.04 -6.62 -0.79
N LEU A 82 11.21 -6.45 0.23
CA LEU A 82 11.20 -7.33 1.41
C LEU A 82 10.86 -8.79 1.05
N THR A 83 9.94 -8.98 0.10
CA THR A 83 9.57 -10.32 -0.39
C THR A 83 10.75 -10.99 -1.09
N GLU A 84 11.46 -10.26 -1.95
CA GLU A 84 12.67 -10.74 -2.64
C GLU A 84 13.80 -11.08 -1.66
N GLN A 85 14.04 -10.22 -0.67
CA GLN A 85 15.03 -10.48 0.38
C GLN A 85 14.67 -11.71 1.21
N THR A 86 13.39 -11.85 1.59
CA THR A 86 12.90 -13.00 2.37
C THR A 86 13.04 -14.30 1.57
N ALA A 87 12.69 -14.29 0.27
CA ALA A 87 12.86 -15.44 -0.60
C ALA A 87 14.34 -15.85 -0.74
N LYS A 88 15.25 -14.88 -0.86
CA LYS A 88 16.70 -15.12 -0.90
C LYS A 88 17.20 -15.77 0.40
N LEU A 89 16.82 -15.21 1.56
CA LEU A 89 17.19 -15.76 2.86
C LEU A 89 16.63 -17.16 3.06
N HIS A 90 15.39 -17.41 2.63
CA HIS A 90 14.81 -18.74 2.74
C HIS A 90 15.57 -19.77 1.90
N LYS A 91 15.97 -19.42 0.66
CA LYS A 91 16.80 -20.28 -0.18
C LYS A 91 18.15 -20.58 0.47
N GLN A 92 18.82 -19.56 1.00
CA GLN A 92 20.09 -19.72 1.72
C GLN A 92 19.94 -20.63 2.94
N ARG A 93 18.87 -20.46 3.73
CA ARG A 93 18.56 -21.30 4.88
C ARG A 93 18.39 -22.77 4.49
N THR A 94 17.66 -23.03 3.40
CA THR A 94 17.43 -24.41 2.92
C THR A 94 18.73 -25.06 2.48
N THR A 95 19.58 -24.34 1.73
CA THR A 95 20.90 -24.84 1.34
C THR A 95 21.78 -25.13 2.55
N LEU A 96 21.83 -24.21 3.52
CA LEU A 96 22.62 -24.38 4.73
C LEU A 96 22.12 -25.56 5.57
N ALA A 97 20.80 -25.71 5.72
CA ALA A 97 20.21 -26.84 6.44
C ALA A 97 20.58 -28.18 5.78
N MET A 98 20.55 -28.25 4.45
CA MET A 98 20.97 -29.45 3.72
C MET A 98 22.46 -29.73 3.91
N GLN A 99 23.31 -28.71 3.82
CA GLN A 99 24.75 -28.84 4.08
C GLN A 99 25.03 -29.32 5.51
N GLN A 100 24.32 -28.78 6.50
CA GLN A 100 24.42 -29.19 7.89
C GLN A 100 23.98 -30.65 8.09
N GLN A 101 22.89 -31.07 7.44
CA GLN A 101 22.41 -32.45 7.49
C GLN A 101 23.44 -33.42 6.90
N VAL A 102 24.03 -33.07 5.76
CA VAL A 102 25.10 -33.86 5.12
C VAL A 102 26.33 -33.91 6.01
N ALA A 103 26.79 -32.77 6.55
CA ALA A 103 27.94 -32.72 7.44
C ALA A 103 27.73 -33.56 8.71
N ALA A 104 26.53 -33.50 9.32
CA ALA A 104 26.19 -34.33 10.47
C ALA A 104 26.15 -35.82 10.12
N ALA A 105 25.63 -36.19 8.94
CA ALA A 105 25.62 -37.57 8.48
C ALA A 105 27.05 -38.09 8.24
N CYS A 106 27.89 -37.30 7.57
CA CYS A 106 29.31 -37.61 7.38
C CYS A 106 30.05 -37.76 8.71
N ALA A 107 29.85 -36.84 9.65
CA ALA A 107 30.46 -36.92 10.97
C ALA A 107 30.06 -38.21 11.69
N ARG A 108 28.77 -38.59 11.68
CA ARG A 108 28.33 -39.86 12.28
C ARG A 108 28.91 -41.10 11.61
N ALA A 109 29.06 -41.05 10.28
CA ALA A 109 29.50 -42.21 9.49
C ALA A 109 31.02 -42.41 9.47
N PHE A 110 31.82 -41.37 9.73
CA PHE A 110 33.27 -41.38 9.55
C PHE A 110 34.08 -40.86 10.74
N LEU A 111 33.45 -40.24 11.73
CA LEU A 111 34.15 -39.71 12.90
C LEU A 111 33.70 -40.42 14.18
N LEU A 112 34.66 -40.67 15.05
CA LEU A 112 34.40 -40.97 16.46
C LEU A 112 34.32 -39.67 17.24
N THR A 113 33.38 -39.62 18.17
CA THR A 113 33.28 -38.52 19.12
C THR A 113 34.44 -38.57 20.12
N PRO A 114 34.84 -37.44 20.71
CA PRO A 114 35.92 -37.41 21.70
C PRO A 114 35.68 -38.37 22.89
N ALA A 115 34.41 -38.55 23.29
CA ALA A 115 34.03 -39.49 24.34
C ALA A 115 34.25 -40.95 23.92
N GLU A 116 33.87 -41.33 22.70
CA GLU A 116 34.12 -42.69 22.17
C GLU A 116 35.62 -42.98 22.05
N VAL A 117 36.43 -41.99 21.64
CA VAL A 117 37.89 -42.13 21.60
C VAL A 117 38.46 -42.35 23.01
N ALA A 118 38.01 -41.57 24.00
CA ALA A 118 38.45 -41.72 25.38
C ALA A 118 38.08 -43.09 25.98
N LEU A 119 36.90 -43.62 25.64
CA LEU A 119 36.48 -44.96 26.05
C LEU A 119 37.40 -46.04 25.48
N LEU A 120 37.74 -45.94 24.19
CA LEU A 120 38.63 -46.90 23.51
C LEU A 120 40.08 -46.82 23.99
N GLN A 121 40.53 -45.65 24.44
CA GLN A 121 41.88 -45.43 24.95
C GLN A 121 42.02 -45.68 26.46
N SER A 122 40.90 -45.89 27.17
CA SER A 122 40.94 -46.10 28.62
C SER A 122 41.59 -47.45 28.97
N SER A 123 42.61 -47.44 29.84
CA SER A 123 43.24 -48.65 30.38
C SER A 123 42.46 -49.24 31.56
N SER A 124 41.14 -49.01 31.63
CA SER A 124 40.32 -49.42 32.76
C SER A 124 40.01 -50.92 32.71
N PRO A 125 40.08 -51.67 33.83
CA PRO A 125 39.78 -53.10 33.87
C PRO A 125 38.28 -53.44 33.74
N ARG A 126 37.39 -52.45 33.76
CA ARG A 126 35.94 -52.64 33.57
C ARG A 126 35.53 -52.23 32.16
N ILE A 127 35.53 -53.21 31.26
CA ILE A 127 35.00 -53.04 29.90
C ILE A 127 33.47 -53.08 29.96
N GLY A 128 32.83 -51.96 29.68
CA GLY A 128 31.38 -51.82 29.64
C GLY A 128 30.80 -52.00 28.22
N PRO A 129 29.47 -52.16 28.08
CA PRO A 129 28.81 -52.26 26.79
C PRO A 129 29.08 -51.06 25.86
N GLU A 130 29.34 -49.89 26.42
CA GLU A 130 29.67 -48.67 25.65
C GLU A 130 31.02 -48.76 24.93
N PHE A 131 31.98 -49.50 25.47
CA PHE A 131 33.26 -49.75 24.80
C PHE A 131 33.04 -50.58 23.52
N PHE A 132 32.25 -51.65 23.61
CA PHE A 132 31.95 -52.51 22.45
C PHE A 132 31.14 -51.75 21.40
N ALA A 133 30.20 -50.89 21.81
CA ALA A 133 29.48 -50.02 20.88
C ALA A 133 30.43 -49.05 20.14
N ALA A 134 31.39 -48.46 20.83
CA ALA A 134 32.40 -47.60 20.21
C ALA A 134 33.34 -48.39 19.28
N LEU A 135 33.69 -49.64 19.64
CA LEU A 135 34.51 -50.54 18.82
C LEU A 135 33.79 -50.96 17.54
N ASP A 136 32.52 -51.36 17.64
CA ASP A 136 31.66 -51.71 16.50
C ASP A 136 31.50 -50.52 15.55
N LYS A 137 31.31 -49.32 16.10
CA LYS A 137 31.29 -48.09 15.30
C LYS A 137 32.63 -47.86 14.58
N THR A 138 33.76 -48.11 15.24
CA THR A 138 35.10 -47.99 14.62
C THR A 138 35.27 -48.98 13.45
N LEU A 139 34.80 -50.21 13.60
CA LEU A 139 34.80 -51.21 12.54
C LEU A 139 33.88 -50.80 11.37
N ALA A 140 32.69 -50.28 11.67
CA ALA A 140 31.77 -49.75 10.66
C ALA A 140 32.41 -48.58 9.89
N ILE A 141 33.05 -47.63 10.59
CA ILE A 141 33.79 -46.53 9.96
C ILE A 141 34.88 -47.07 9.03
N LYS A 142 35.72 -48.00 9.50
CA LYS A 142 36.78 -48.62 8.67
C LYS A 142 36.21 -49.24 7.39
N ASN A 143 35.10 -49.95 7.49
CA ASN A 143 34.44 -50.55 6.33
C ASN A 143 33.86 -49.50 5.38
N ASN A 144 33.20 -48.46 5.90
CA ASN A 144 32.68 -47.35 5.11
C ASN A 144 33.81 -46.65 4.33
N THR A 145 34.96 -46.40 4.96
CA THR A 145 36.12 -45.77 4.31
C THR A 145 36.73 -46.69 3.24
N LYS A 146 36.80 -48.00 3.50
CA LYS A 146 37.25 -48.98 2.51
C LYS A 146 36.34 -48.97 1.27
N HIS A 147 35.03 -48.96 1.45
CA HIS A 147 34.08 -48.88 0.34
C HIS A 147 34.24 -47.58 -0.46
N LEU A 148 34.34 -46.42 0.21
CA LEU A 148 34.57 -45.14 -0.48
C LEU A 148 35.84 -45.12 -1.35
N LEU A 149 36.93 -45.73 -0.87
CA LEU A 149 38.19 -45.80 -1.59
C LEU A 149 38.15 -46.78 -2.78
N GLN A 150 37.33 -47.82 -2.70
CA GLN A 150 37.16 -48.82 -3.77
C GLN A 150 36.24 -48.33 -4.90
N VAL A 151 35.24 -47.50 -4.59
CA VAL A 151 34.28 -46.95 -5.56
C VAL A 151 34.91 -45.85 -6.45
N LYS A 152 36.11 -45.36 -6.12
CA LYS A 152 36.86 -44.36 -6.92
C LYS A 152 37.75 -44.94 -8.03
N ARG A 153 37.63 -46.22 -8.38
CA ARG A 153 38.32 -46.85 -9.53
C ARG A 153 37.41 -47.02 -10.72
#